data_AF-A0A9E5UWK9-F1
#
_entry.id   AF-A0A9E5UWK9-F1
#
_cell.length_a   1.000
_cell.length_b   1.000
_cell.length_c   1.000
_cell.angle_alpha   90.00
_cell.angle_beta   90.00
_cell.angle_gamma   90.00
#
_symmetry.space_group_name_H-M   'P 1'
#
loop_
_entity.id
_entity.type
_entity.pdbx_description
1 polymer ?
#
loop_
_entity_poly.entity_id
_entity_poly.type
_entity_poly.pdbx_seq_one_letter_code
_entity_poly.pdbx_strand_id
1 'polypeptide(L)'
;MIICPNCSAKNPDKELYCYSCGVLLRVGSEGQTHMLNDETGTVIPKRRWGTARFDMDTLLVLSPRDQDFQPMRVKLTNEMVIGRAHGDFVPDVDLTIFQAYERGVSRQHVVLRRQNDTVILIDLKSANSTFLNGQRLVPD
;
A
#
# COMPACT_ATOMS: atom_id res chain seq x y z
N MET A 1 6.77 48.17 -6.40
CA MET A 1 7.78 47.18 -5.97
C MET A 1 7.91 47.24 -4.45
N ILE A 2 8.03 46.09 -3.79
CA ILE A 2 8.26 46.00 -2.34
C ILE A 2 9.73 45.70 -2.06
N ILE A 3 10.32 46.42 -1.12
CA ILE A 3 11.70 46.20 -0.67
C ILE A 3 11.67 45.23 0.51
N CYS A 4 12.47 44.18 0.44
CA CYS A 4 12.58 43.20 1.51
C CYS A 4 13.16 43.85 2.77
N PRO A 5 12.48 43.78 3.94
CA PRO A 5 12.99 44.35 5.18
C PRO A 5 14.18 43.55 5.75
N ASN A 6 14.39 42.31 5.30
CA ASN A 6 15.47 41.45 5.78
C ASN A 6 16.77 41.59 4.96
N CYS A 7 16.67 41.66 3.63
CA CYS A 7 17.84 41.61 2.74
C CYS A 7 17.89 42.73 1.69
N SER A 8 16.96 43.69 1.75
CA SER A 8 16.89 44.86 0.86
C SER A 8 16.68 44.57 -0.63
N ALA A 9 16.46 43.32 -1.02
CA ALA A 9 16.13 42.96 -2.40
C ALA A 9 14.80 43.57 -2.84
N LYS A 10 14.71 44.00 -4.10
CA LYS A 10 13.47 44.53 -4.71
C LYS A 10 12.65 43.37 -5.26
N ASN A 11 11.39 43.26 -4.81
CA ASN A 11 10.47 42.21 -5.23
C ASN A 11 9.22 42.85 -5.89
N PRO A 12 8.51 42.11 -6.76
CA PRO A 12 7.19 42.53 -7.27
C PRO A 12 6.20 42.78 -6.14
N ASP A 13 5.26 43.72 -6.30
CA ASP A 13 4.32 44.12 -5.23
C ASP A 13 3.39 42.99 -4.73
N LYS A 14 3.15 41.99 -5.58
CA LYS A 14 2.30 40.82 -5.29
C LYS A 14 3.06 39.62 -4.74
N GLU A 15 4.38 39.75 -4.54
CA GLU A 15 5.20 38.64 -4.06
C GLU A 15 4.97 38.39 -2.56
N LEU A 16 4.70 37.13 -2.19
CA LEU A 16 4.49 36.74 -0.79
C LEU A 16 5.82 36.55 -0.04
N TYR A 17 6.86 36.10 -0.75
CA TYR A 17 8.16 35.77 -0.19
C TYR A 17 9.28 36.50 -0.92
N CYS A 18 10.34 36.90 -0.23
CA CYS A 18 11.49 37.49 -0.90
C CYS A 18 12.21 36.44 -1.76
N TYR A 19 12.41 36.71 -3.05
CA TYR A 19 13.12 35.79 -3.95
C TYR A 19 14.58 35.53 -3.49
N SER A 20 15.18 36.49 -2.80
CA SER A 20 16.60 36.45 -2.43
C SER A 20 16.87 35.81 -1.06
N CYS A 21 15.96 35.93 -0.09
CA CYS A 21 16.20 35.43 1.27
C CYS A 21 15.04 34.61 1.86
N GLY A 22 13.93 34.46 1.13
CA GLY A 22 12.79 33.64 1.54
C GLY A 22 11.90 34.23 2.64
N VAL A 23 12.20 35.41 3.20
CA VAL A 23 11.36 36.03 4.23
C VAL A 23 9.98 36.39 3.68
N LEU A 24 8.94 36.23 4.50
CA LEU A 24 7.59 36.63 4.17
C LEU A 24 7.52 38.17 4.06
N LEU A 25 7.14 38.68 2.89
CA LEU A 25 7.03 40.12 2.61
C LEU A 25 5.65 40.67 2.95
N ARG A 26 4.62 39.82 2.91
CA ARG A 26 3.25 40.16 3.28
C ARG A 26 2.68 39.03 4.12
N VAL A 27 2.24 39.37 5.33
CA VAL A 27 1.29 38.52 6.05
C VAL A 27 -0.01 38.62 5.26
N GLY A 28 -0.37 37.54 4.55
CA GLY A 28 -1.68 37.46 3.91
C GLY A 28 -2.73 37.79 4.97
N SER A 29 -3.61 38.75 4.66
CA SER A 29 -4.76 39.12 5.49
C SER A 29 -5.36 37.87 6.10
N GLU A 30 -5.39 37.81 7.43
CA GLU A 30 -6.07 36.83 8.27
C GLU A 30 -6.84 35.78 7.47
N GLY A 31 -6.11 34.80 6.94
CA GLY A 31 -6.72 33.64 6.33
C GLY A 31 -7.30 32.86 7.48
N GLN A 32 -8.56 33.15 7.85
CA GLN A 32 -9.30 32.29 8.76
C GLN A 32 -9.16 30.88 8.23
N THR A 33 -8.73 29.96 9.09
CA THR A 33 -8.79 28.54 8.78
C THR A 33 -10.28 28.24 8.61
N HIS A 34 -10.76 28.21 7.36
CA HIS A 34 -12.10 27.75 7.09
C HIS A 34 -12.15 26.32 7.60
N MET A 35 -12.98 26.09 8.62
CA MET A 35 -13.37 24.73 8.97
C MET A 35 -13.98 24.14 7.70
N LEU A 36 -13.39 23.06 7.21
CA LEU A 36 -14.02 22.27 6.16
C LEU A 36 -15.38 21.86 6.73
N ASN A 37 -16.47 22.29 6.08
CA ASN A 37 -17.79 21.78 6.42
C ASN A 37 -17.70 20.25 6.34
N ASP A 38 -18.25 19.58 7.35
CA ASP A 38 -18.30 18.11 7.45
C ASP A 38 -19.19 17.48 6.36
N GLU A 39 -19.58 18.26 5.35
CA GLU A 39 -20.12 17.82 4.06
C GLU A 39 -19.03 17.22 3.16
N THR A 40 -18.05 16.52 3.76
CA THR A 40 -17.40 15.43 3.06
C THR A 40 -18.42 14.30 2.93
N GLY A 41 -19.43 14.49 2.08
CA GLY A 41 -20.25 13.38 1.60
C GLY A 41 -19.28 12.29 1.19
N THR A 42 -19.30 11.19 1.95
CA THR A 42 -18.30 10.11 1.98
C THR A 42 -17.25 10.26 0.90
N VAL A 43 -16.19 11.03 1.16
CA VAL A 43 -15.05 11.08 0.25
C VAL A 43 -14.41 9.72 0.37
N ILE A 44 -14.87 8.77 -0.44
CA ILE A 44 -14.22 7.47 -0.59
C ILE A 44 -12.83 7.83 -1.10
N PRO A 45 -11.75 7.67 -0.31
CA PRO A 45 -10.43 8.03 -0.75
C PRO A 45 -10.17 7.24 -2.03
N LYS A 46 -9.97 7.94 -3.16
CA LYS A 46 -9.55 7.32 -4.41
C LYS A 46 -8.22 6.63 -4.12
N ARG A 47 -8.26 5.31 -3.92
CA ARG A 47 -7.10 4.47 -3.66
C ARG A 47 -6.10 4.68 -4.80
N ARG A 48 -5.03 5.42 -4.55
CA ARG A 48 -3.87 5.55 -5.45
C ARG A 48 -2.91 4.39 -5.17
N TRP A 49 -2.17 3.93 -6.17
CA TRP A 49 -1.01 3.04 -5.94
C TRP A 49 -0.10 3.68 -4.87
N GLY A 50 0.17 2.95 -3.78
CA GLY A 50 0.92 3.45 -2.61
C GLY A 50 0.07 3.98 -1.45
N THR A 51 -1.26 4.06 -1.58
CA THR A 51 -2.20 4.46 -0.49
C THR A 51 -3.20 3.36 -0.15
N ALA A 52 -2.97 2.14 -0.66
CA ALA A 52 -3.82 0.99 -0.37
C ALA A 52 -3.69 0.66 1.12
N ARG A 53 -4.68 1.10 1.90
CA ARG A 53 -4.87 0.67 3.27
C ARG A 53 -5.61 -0.65 3.24
N PHE A 54 -4.96 -1.68 3.77
CA PHE A 54 -5.58 -2.95 4.01
C PHE A 54 -6.07 -2.95 5.45
N ASP A 55 -7.37 -2.77 5.65
CA ASP A 55 -8.05 -2.83 6.95
C ASP A 55 -8.52 -4.26 7.31
N MET A 56 -9.04 -4.45 8.52
CA MET A 56 -9.47 -5.77 9.00
C MET A 56 -10.57 -6.43 8.15
N ASP A 57 -11.24 -5.71 7.26
CA ASP A 57 -12.28 -6.24 6.37
C ASP A 57 -11.79 -6.49 4.94
N THR A 58 -10.49 -6.34 4.72
CA THR A 58 -9.84 -6.67 3.46
C THR A 58 -10.02 -8.16 3.12
N LEU A 59 -10.54 -8.42 1.92
CA LEU A 59 -10.62 -9.75 1.33
C LEU A 59 -9.46 -9.97 0.36
N LEU A 60 -8.71 -11.04 0.60
CA LEU A 60 -7.75 -11.59 -0.35
C LEU A 60 -8.52 -12.39 -1.42
N VAL A 61 -8.27 -12.08 -2.69
CA VAL A 61 -8.83 -12.82 -3.83
C VAL A 61 -7.68 -13.51 -4.56
N LEU A 62 -7.73 -14.84 -4.62
CA LEU A 62 -6.72 -15.68 -5.24
C LEU A 62 -7.30 -16.34 -6.47
N SER A 63 -6.64 -16.15 -7.61
CA SER A 63 -7.01 -16.75 -8.89
C SER A 63 -5.74 -17.21 -9.61
N PRO A 64 -5.60 -18.50 -9.94
CA PRO A 64 -4.60 -18.95 -10.89
C PRO A 64 -4.77 -18.24 -12.24
N ARG A 65 -3.66 -18.07 -12.98
CA ARG A 65 -3.67 -17.36 -14.27
C ARG A 65 -4.24 -18.19 -15.42
N ASP A 66 -3.93 -19.49 -15.44
CA ASP A 66 -3.97 -20.29 -16.67
C ASP A 66 -5.15 -21.28 -16.75
N GLN A 67 -6.12 -21.21 -15.83
CA GLN A 67 -7.32 -22.05 -15.81
C GLN A 67 -8.51 -21.33 -15.18
N ASP A 68 -9.72 -21.68 -15.62
CA ASP A 68 -10.99 -21.18 -15.08
C ASP A 68 -11.33 -21.84 -13.74
N PHE A 69 -10.57 -21.49 -12.70
CA PHE A 69 -10.94 -21.79 -11.33
C PHE A 69 -11.83 -20.69 -10.77
N GLN A 70 -12.79 -21.07 -9.92
CA GLN A 70 -13.51 -20.10 -9.10
C GLN A 70 -12.51 -19.39 -8.17
N PRO A 71 -12.47 -18.04 -8.15
CA PRO A 71 -11.56 -17.32 -7.28
C PRO A 71 -11.80 -17.65 -5.82
N MET A 72 -10.74 -18.04 -5.11
CA MET A 72 -10.81 -18.23 -3.67
C MET A 72 -10.82 -16.86 -2.99
N ARG A 73 -11.76 -16.67 -2.08
CA ARG A 73 -11.88 -15.45 -1.27
C ARG A 73 -11.60 -15.78 0.19
N VAL A 74 -10.65 -15.09 0.78
CA VAL A 74 -10.24 -15.31 2.18
C VAL A 74 -10.19 -13.96 2.90
N LYS A 75 -10.70 -13.90 4.13
CA LYS A 75 -10.54 -12.72 4.97
C LYS A 75 -9.09 -12.62 5.42
N LEU A 76 -8.45 -11.48 5.15
CA LEU A 76 -7.05 -11.27 5.51
C LEU A 76 -6.93 -11.09 7.04
N THR A 77 -6.12 -11.94 7.68
CA THR A 77 -5.76 -11.83 9.10
C THR A 77 -4.38 -11.17 9.26
N ASN A 78 -3.84 -11.16 10.49
CA ASN A 78 -2.54 -10.54 10.76
C ASN A 78 -1.37 -11.32 10.17
N GLU A 79 -1.47 -12.65 10.14
CA GLU A 79 -0.46 -13.53 9.58
C GLU A 79 -1.16 -14.76 8.98
N MET A 80 -0.81 -15.10 7.74
CA MET A 80 -1.41 -16.22 7.02
C MET A 80 -0.36 -16.93 6.18
N VAL A 81 -0.16 -18.21 6.44
CA VAL A 81 0.65 -19.09 5.60
C VAL A 81 -0.19 -19.52 4.41
N ILE A 82 0.35 -19.31 3.21
CA ILE A 82 -0.22 -19.81 1.96
C ILE A 82 0.69 -20.91 1.43
N GLY A 83 0.08 -22.03 1.04
CA GLY A 83 0.81 -23.16 0.51
C GLY A 83 -0.11 -24.31 0.11
N ARG A 84 0.34 -25.54 0.33
CA ARG A 84 -0.46 -26.75 0.08
C ARG A 84 -0.50 -27.67 1.28
N ALA A 85 -1.63 -28.34 1.48
CA ALA A 85 -1.74 -29.41 2.47
C ALA A 85 -0.84 -30.61 2.09
N HIS A 86 -0.32 -31.30 3.11
CA HIS A 86 0.42 -32.56 2.96
C HIS A 86 0.55 -33.30 4.29
N GLY A 87 0.05 -34.53 4.36
CA GLY A 87 -0.03 -35.27 5.62
C GLY A 87 -0.89 -34.51 6.62
N ASP A 88 -0.37 -34.32 7.84
CA ASP A 88 -1.06 -33.61 8.91
C ASP A 88 -0.91 -32.08 8.83
N PHE A 89 -0.11 -31.57 7.88
CA PHE A 89 0.09 -30.14 7.70
C PHE A 89 -0.99 -29.54 6.80
N VAL A 90 -1.69 -28.52 7.30
CA VAL A 90 -2.67 -27.71 6.56
C VAL A 90 -2.30 -26.23 6.76
N PRO A 91 -2.02 -25.47 5.68
CA PRO A 91 -1.76 -24.03 5.76
C PRO A 91 -3.06 -23.23 5.97
N ASP A 92 -2.95 -21.97 6.41
CA ASP A 92 -4.11 -21.07 6.59
C ASP A 92 -4.88 -20.86 5.27
N VAL A 93 -4.14 -20.84 4.16
CA VAL A 93 -4.69 -20.81 2.80
C VAL A 93 -4.14 -22.00 2.02
N ASP A 94 -4.96 -23.03 1.88
CA ASP A 94 -4.63 -24.24 1.13
C ASP A 94 -4.96 -24.10 -0.36
N LEU A 95 -3.91 -24.05 -1.18
CA LEU A 95 -4.00 -23.97 -2.63
C LEU A 95 -4.15 -25.34 -3.30
N THR A 96 -4.26 -26.46 -2.55
CA THR A 96 -4.38 -27.81 -3.11
C THR A 96 -5.51 -27.92 -4.14
N ILE A 97 -6.62 -27.19 -3.92
CA ILE A 97 -7.74 -27.12 -4.88
C ILE A 97 -7.35 -26.61 -6.27
N PHE A 98 -6.21 -25.92 -6.40
CA PHE A 98 -5.67 -25.38 -7.64
C PHE A 98 -4.55 -26.23 -8.24
N GLN A 99 -4.44 -27.51 -7.87
CA GLN A 99 -3.34 -28.40 -8.31
C GLN A 99 -1.97 -27.84 -7.89
N ALA A 100 -1.90 -27.38 -6.63
CA ALA A 100 -0.73 -26.69 -6.09
C ALA A 100 0.55 -27.54 -6.13
N TYR A 101 0.46 -28.86 -5.98
CA TYR A 101 1.62 -29.74 -6.02
C TYR A 101 2.25 -29.77 -7.42
N GLU A 102 1.46 -29.99 -8.46
CA GLU A 102 1.87 -30.05 -9.85
C GLU A 102 2.40 -28.70 -10.34
N ARG A 103 1.89 -27.61 -9.75
CA ARG A 103 2.34 -26.24 -10.00
C ARG A 103 3.54 -25.83 -9.13
N GLY A 104 4.05 -26.75 -8.32
CA GLY A 104 5.28 -26.59 -7.53
C GLY A 104 5.17 -25.62 -6.35
N VAL A 105 3.96 -25.44 -5.83
CA VAL A 105 3.72 -24.76 -4.56
C VAL A 105 4.24 -25.64 -3.42
N SER A 106 4.93 -25.01 -2.48
CA SER A 106 5.50 -25.67 -1.30
C SER A 106 4.45 -25.81 -0.20
N ARG A 107 4.68 -26.70 0.77
CA ARG A 107 3.77 -26.86 1.92
C ARG A 107 3.60 -25.54 2.67
N GLN A 108 4.72 -24.95 3.05
CA GLN A 108 4.84 -23.56 3.50
C GLN A 108 5.53 -22.80 2.37
N HIS A 109 4.79 -22.04 1.57
CA HIS A 109 5.35 -21.38 0.37
C HIS A 109 5.64 -19.91 0.64
N VAL A 110 4.62 -19.19 1.11
CA VAL A 110 4.72 -17.78 1.48
C VAL A 110 3.94 -17.52 2.75
N VAL A 111 4.29 -16.43 3.43
CA VAL A 111 3.45 -15.83 4.46
C VAL A 111 3.04 -14.43 4.04
N LEU A 112 1.76 -14.13 4.18
CA LEU A 112 1.25 -12.77 4.18
C LEU A 112 1.21 -12.27 5.61
N ARG A 113 1.87 -11.14 5.87
CA ARG A 113 1.86 -10.48 7.18
C ARG A 113 1.32 -9.07 7.04
N ARG A 114 0.31 -8.74 7.83
CA ARG A 114 -0.14 -7.35 7.98
C ARG A 114 0.81 -6.61 8.93
N GLN A 115 1.26 -5.44 8.51
CA GLN A 115 1.98 -4.50 9.35
C GLN A 115 1.34 -3.12 9.19
N ASN A 116 0.65 -2.66 10.23
CA ASN A 116 -0.21 -1.47 10.18
C ASN A 116 -1.28 -1.61 9.09
N ASP A 117 -1.41 -0.62 8.21
CA ASP A 117 -2.33 -0.63 7.07
C ASP A 117 -1.73 -1.29 5.80
N THR A 118 -0.56 -1.93 5.92
CA THR A 118 0.18 -2.52 4.78
C THR A 118 0.23 -4.04 4.90
N VAL A 119 0.38 -4.71 3.76
CA VAL A 119 0.56 -6.16 3.67
C VAL A 119 1.93 -6.46 3.07
N ILE A 120 2.65 -7.34 3.72
CA ILE A 120 3.98 -7.81 3.33
C ILE A 120 3.85 -9.26 2.90
N LEU A 121 4.48 -9.61 1.78
CA LEU A 121 4.58 -10.97 1.27
C LEU A 121 6.02 -11.44 1.46
N ILE A 122 6.19 -12.57 2.14
CA ILE A 122 7.50 -13.15 2.46
C ILE A 122 7.56 -14.56 1.89
N ASP A 123 8.61 -14.88 1.14
CA ASP A 123 8.87 -16.23 0.63
C ASP A 123 9.52 -17.10 1.72
N LEU A 124 8.89 -18.23 2.05
CA LEU A 124 9.33 -19.14 3.11
C LEU A 124 10.33 -20.19 2.58
N LYS A 125 11.34 -19.74 1.83
CA LYS A 125 12.35 -20.60 1.18
C LYS A 125 11.70 -21.65 0.28
N SER A 126 10.74 -21.19 -0.51
CA SER A 126 9.97 -22.06 -1.38
C SER A 126 10.82 -22.69 -2.47
N ALA A 127 10.47 -23.93 -2.87
CA ALA A 127 11.24 -24.68 -3.86
C ALA A 127 11.33 -23.97 -5.23
N ASN A 128 10.24 -23.32 -5.65
CA ASN A 128 10.14 -22.65 -6.95
C ASN A 128 10.27 -21.13 -6.87
N SER A 129 10.52 -20.58 -5.68
CA SER A 129 10.55 -19.13 -5.42
C SER A 129 9.23 -18.41 -5.68
N THR A 130 9.08 -17.26 -5.04
CA THR A 130 7.93 -16.38 -5.21
C THR A 130 8.31 -15.16 -6.05
N PHE A 131 7.38 -14.75 -6.90
CA PHE A 131 7.49 -13.55 -7.73
C PHE A 131 6.34 -12.59 -7.41
N LEU A 132 6.68 -11.34 -7.13
CA LEU A 132 5.71 -10.26 -6.95
C LEU A 132 5.85 -9.29 -8.13
N ASN A 133 4.80 -9.16 -8.93
CA ASN A 133 4.79 -8.31 -10.14
C ASN A 133 5.96 -8.58 -11.10
N GLY A 134 6.37 -9.85 -11.22
CA GLY A 134 7.49 -10.28 -12.07
C GLY A 134 8.88 -10.18 -11.44
N GLN A 135 9.01 -9.58 -10.25
CA GLN A 135 10.25 -9.53 -9.51
C GLN A 135 10.34 -10.69 -8.51
N ARG A 136 11.44 -11.44 -8.55
CA ARG A 136 11.70 -12.52 -7.59
C ARG A 136 11.94 -11.95 -6.20
N LEU A 137 11.29 -12.51 -5.19
CA LEU A 137 11.52 -12.13 -3.79
C LEU A 137 12.82 -12.74 -3.28
N VAL A 138 13.46 -12.05 -2.32
CA VAL A 138 14.52 -12.63 -1.50
C VAL A 138 13.85 -13.47 -0.41
N PRO A 139 14.14 -14.77 -0.30
CA PRO A 139 13.60 -15.60 0.77
C PRO A 139 14.15 -15.19 2.13
N ASP A 140 13.34 -15.36 3.18
CA ASP A 140 13.69 -15.07 4.58
C ASP A 140 13.75 -16.38 5.40
#